data_AF-A0A3C0WIF0-F1
#
_entry.id   AF-A0A3C0WIF0-F1
#
_cell.length_a   1.000
_cell.length_b   1.000
_cell.length_c   1.000
_cell.angle_alpha   90.00
_cell.angle_beta   90.00
_cell.angle_gamma   90.00
#
_symmetry.space_group_name_H-M   'P 1'
#
loop_
_entity.id
_entity.type
_entity.pdbx_description
1 polymer ?
#
loop_
_entity_poly.entity_id
_entity_poly.type
_entity_poly.pdbx_seq_one_letter_code
_entity_poly.pdbx_strand_id
1 'polypeptide(L)' 'IEILTSANIIQGKTVTTVAKCAMDAEQGGGNYVDQEVVVDGNIISARTWHDNAPLMRTFLEMLDAASA' A
#
# COMPACT_ATOMS: atom_id res chain seq x y z
N ILE A 1 -4.70 5.29 0.79
CA ILE A 1 -5.37 4.27 1.61
C ILE A 1 -6.89 4.45 1.64
N GLU A 2 -7.39 5.65 1.97
CA GLU A 2 -8.82 5.95 2.12
C GLU A 2 -9.67 5.55 0.90
N ILE A 3 -9.13 5.76 -0.32
CA ILE A 3 -9.77 5.33 -1.57
C ILE A 3 -9.87 3.80 -1.67
N LEU A 4 -8.81 3.07 -1.30
CA LEU A 4 -8.77 1.61 -1.35
C LEU A 4 -9.71 1.00 -0.30
N THR A 5 -9.78 1.62 0.89
CA THR A 5 -10.76 1.30 1.94
C THR A 5 -12.19 1.47 1.41
N SER A 6 -12.49 2.62 0.79
CA SER A 6 -13.82 2.93 0.25
C SER A 6 -14.22 1.99 -0.90
N ALA A 7 -13.24 1.56 -1.70
CA ALA A 7 -13.43 0.57 -2.75
C ALA A 7 -13.58 -0.87 -2.23
N ASN A 8 -13.39 -1.10 -0.93
CA ASN A 8 -13.46 -2.40 -0.27
C ASN A 8 -12.50 -3.46 -0.86
N ILE A 9 -11.29 -3.05 -1.23
CA ILE A 9 -10.30 -3.93 -1.88
C ILE A 9 -9.12 -4.35 -0.97
N ILE A 10 -9.09 -3.87 0.28
CA ILE A 10 -7.98 -4.14 1.22
C ILE A 10 -8.33 -5.14 2.32
N GLN A 11 -9.49 -5.80 2.27
CA GLN A 11 -9.87 -6.78 3.29
C GLN A 11 -8.86 -7.93 3.37
N GLY A 12 -8.28 -8.13 4.55
CA GLY A 12 -7.24 -9.14 4.81
C GLY A 12 -5.88 -8.84 4.17
N LYS A 13 -5.73 -7.71 3.48
CA LYS A 13 -4.48 -7.29 2.82
C LYS A 13 -3.56 -6.59 3.79
N THR A 14 -2.26 -6.84 3.68
CA THR A 14 -1.24 -6.07 4.40
C THR A 14 -0.97 -4.79 3.63
N VAL A 15 -1.06 -3.64 4.30
CA VAL A 15 -0.88 -2.32 3.70
C VAL A 15 -0.13 -1.39 4.65
N THR A 16 0.44 -0.32 4.11
CA THR A 16 0.97 0.78 4.90
C THR A 16 0.40 2.12 4.41
N THR A 17 0.60 3.17 5.20
CA THR A 17 0.16 4.55 4.94
C THR A 17 0.79 5.48 5.97
N VAL A 18 0.62 6.80 5.84
CA VAL A 18 0.98 7.76 6.90
C VAL A 18 0.40 7.29 8.24
N ALA A 19 1.17 7.33 9.32
CA ALA A 19 0.74 6.79 10.62
C ALA A 19 -0.61 7.35 11.11
N LYS A 20 -0.92 8.61 10.79
CA LYS A 20 -2.21 9.24 11.11
C LYS A 20 -3.43 8.56 10.46
N CYS A 21 -3.23 7.79 9.39
CA CYS A 21 -4.26 7.09 8.62
C CYS A 21 -4.22 5.57 8.85
N ALA A 22 -3.48 5.08 9.86
CA ALA A 22 -3.47 3.65 10.19
C ALA A 22 -4.88 3.11 10.46
N MET A 23 -5.70 3.88 11.19
CA MET A 23 -7.09 3.54 11.48
C MET A 23 -7.96 3.44 10.20
N ASP A 24 -7.68 4.23 9.16
CA ASP A 24 -8.42 4.15 7.89
C ASP A 24 -8.15 2.82 7.16
N ALA A 25 -6.93 2.28 7.31
CA ALA A 25 -6.58 0.96 6.79
C ALA A 25 -7.30 -0.15 7.57
N GLU A 26 -7.23 -0.09 8.90
CA GLU A 26 -7.80 -1.08 9.82
C GLU A 26 -9.34 -1.12 9.73
N GLN A 27 -10.00 0.04 9.64
CA GLN A 27 -11.45 0.12 9.43
C GLN A 27 -11.88 -0.47 8.07
N GLY A 28 -11.00 -0.43 7.06
CA GLY A 28 -11.19 -1.11 5.78
C GLY A 28 -10.91 -2.61 5.80
N GLY A 29 -10.56 -3.17 6.96
CA GLY A 29 -10.19 -4.58 7.14
C GLY A 29 -8.77 -4.92 6.67
N GLY A 30 -7.92 -3.92 6.41
CA GLY A 30 -6.50 -4.12 6.09
C GLY A 30 -5.63 -4.28 7.34
N ASN A 31 -4.54 -5.03 7.22
CA ASN A 31 -3.52 -5.17 8.26
C ASN A 31 -2.48 -4.07 8.08
N TYR A 32 -2.51 -3.05 8.95
CA TYR A 32 -1.54 -1.97 8.93
C TYR A 32 -0.17 -2.41 9.45
N VAL A 33 0.90 -2.05 8.74
CA VAL A 33 2.30 -2.18 9.21
C VAL A 33 3.07 -0.87 8.99
N ASP A 34 3.94 -0.53 9.93
CA ASP A 34 4.89 0.58 9.76
C ASP A 34 6.13 0.10 9.01
N GLN A 35 6.05 0.11 7.67
CA GLN A 35 7.13 -0.28 6.76
C GLN A 35 7.22 0.73 5.61
N GLU A 36 8.42 0.91 5.06
CA GLU A 36 8.70 1.87 3.99
C GLU A 36 7.81 1.66 2.76
N VAL A 37 7.78 0.42 2.24
CA VAL A 37 6.94 -0.02 1.13
C VAL A 37 6.35 -1.37 1.49
N VAL A 38 5.06 -1.56 1.20
CA VAL A 38 4.36 -2.84 1.33
C VAL A 38 3.77 -3.21 -0.01
N VAL A 39 3.98 -4.46 -0.42
CA VAL A 39 3.36 -5.09 -1.60
C VAL A 39 2.52 -6.26 -1.14
N ASP A 40 1.23 -6.27 -1.49
CA ASP A 40 0.32 -7.40 -1.30
C ASP A 40 -0.51 -7.61 -2.58
N GLY A 41 -0.12 -8.59 -3.38
CA GLY A 41 -0.67 -8.80 -4.72
C GLY A 41 -0.42 -7.59 -5.61
N ASN A 42 -1.49 -6.98 -6.11
CA ASN A 42 -1.42 -5.80 -6.99
C ASN A 42 -1.45 -4.46 -6.23
N ILE A 43 -1.47 -4.49 -4.89
CA ILE A 43 -1.47 -3.28 -4.07
C ILE A 43 -0.04 -2.99 -3.62
N ILE A 44 0.45 -1.82 -4.02
CA ILE A 44 1.66 -1.21 -3.47
C ILE A 44 1.29 0.02 -2.64
N SER A 45 1.83 0.13 -1.44
CA SER A 45 1.59 1.27 -0.54
C SER A 45 2.86 1.69 0.19
N ALA A 46 2.93 2.96 0.59
CA ALA A 46 4.06 3.57 1.29
C ALA A 46 3.57 4.61 2.31
N ARG A 47 4.41 5.01 3.27
CA ARG A 47 3.96 5.86 4.39
C ARG A 47 3.97 7.32 4.05
N THR A 48 5.11 7.86 3.61
CA THR A 48 5.29 9.32 3.45
C THR A 48 6.00 9.67 2.15
N TRP A 49 6.16 10.97 1.87
CA TRP A 49 6.96 11.45 0.74
C TRP A 49 8.40 10.91 0.75
N HIS A 50 8.97 10.65 1.93
CA HIS A 50 10.32 10.09 2.05
C HIS A 50 10.44 8.70 1.41
N ASP A 51 9.33 7.96 1.35
CA ASP A 51 9.27 6.61 0.80
C ASP A 51 8.89 6.61 -0.71
N ASN A 52 8.81 7.78 -1.36
CA ASN A 52 8.35 7.88 -2.76
C ASN A 52 9.31 7.22 -3.76
N ALA A 53 10.62 7.35 -3.55
CA ALA A 53 11.62 6.71 -4.42
C ALA A 53 11.54 5.17 -4.39
N PRO A 54 11.54 4.51 -3.21
CA PRO A 54 11.36 3.05 -3.14
C PRO A 54 9.97 2.60 -3.61
N LEU A 55 8.91 3.37 -3.36
CA LEU A 55 7.57 3.11 -3.90
C LEU A 55 7.58 3.06 -5.43
N MET A 56 8.14 4.09 -6.09
CA MET A 56 8.17 4.17 -7.55
C MET A 56 9.06 3.10 -8.19
N ARG A 57 10.20 2.77 -7.57
CA ARG A 57 11.04 1.65 -8.01
C ARG A 57 10.23 0.35 -8.05
N THR A 58 9.58 0.02 -6.94
CA THR A 58 8.82 -1.22 -6.80
C THR A 58 7.63 -1.25 -7.76
N PHE A 59 6.96 -0.11 -7.98
CA PHE A 59 5.87 -0.01 -8.96
C PHE A 59 6.35 -0.29 -10.40
N LEU A 60 7.50 0.25 -10.81
CA LEU A 60 8.08 -0.02 -12.13
C LEU A 60 8.45 -1.50 -12.29
N GLU A 61 9.04 -2.11 -11.25
CA GLU A 61 9.34 -3.56 -11.25
C GLU A 61 8.07 -4.41 -11.42
N MET A 62 6.95 -4.02 -10.81
CA MET A 62 5.66 -4.69 -11.00
C MET A 62 5.13 -4.54 -12.43
N LEU A 63 5.28 -3.37 -13.05
CA LEU A 63 4.86 -3.14 -14.44
C LEU A 63 5.70 -3.97 -15.42
N ASP A 64 7.02 -3.99 -15.23
CA ASP A 64 7.92 -4.79 -16.06
C ASP A 64 7.57 -6.27 -15.95
N ALA A 65 7.35 -6.78 -14.73
CA ALA A 65 6.95 -8.16 -14.49
C ALA A 65 5.57 -8.51 -15.10
N ALA A 66 4.63 -7.58 -15.12
CA ALA A 66 3.31 -7.79 -15.72
C ALA A 66 3.33 -7.71 -17.26
N SER A 67 4.39 -7.15 -17.85
CA SER A 67 4.57 -7.04 -19.30
C SER A 67 5.32 -8.21 -19.95
N ALA A 68 5.84 -9.12 -19.11
CA ALA A 68 6.53 -10.36 -19.51
C ALA A 68 5.54 -11.52 -19.69
#